data_AF-A0A7J9D7P7-F1
#
_entry.id   AF-A0A7J9D7P7-F1
#
_cell.length_a   1.000
_cell.length_b   1.000
_cell.length_c   1.000
_cell.angle_alpha   90.00
_cell.angle_beta   90.00
_cell.angle_gamma   90.00
#
_symmetry.space_group_name_H-M   'P 1'
#
loop_
_entity.id
_entity.type
_entity.pdbx_description
1 polymer ?
#
loop_
_entity_poly.entity_id
_entity_poly.type
_entity_poly.pdbx_seq_one_letter_code
_entity_poly.pdbx_strand_id
1 'polypeptide(L)'
;MIQGDVFYLFYETKNSFTMQGDIGVAKSIDKGATWQQLGIALDEEWHLSYPYVFNYLGQVYMMPESSQKGELRLYRVTNFPLEWELDRVIMKKPLIDSFIIDHNGEYWLFGSEHSSFGTMNGQLEIWYSSSPLGPWKPHKKNPIYNTYRSFGARNGGRPFRYNGNLYRIGQDCGETYGRRVRIFKVEVLSRVDYKEVEVPFPFEESSKGRNAWNGARYHHLDVQQLKSGEWVGVMDGDRVPSGDSVHRFLLGCASVAAVTGLILFLGVLLGAVNCIIPLNWCADYSGKRSDTLIAWERANVFSSKLRRVFSRLNRVPSFLRSWIKPNTFAGRSVLTLIFALGVALSCTGVTFIYGGSGAEEPYSWKGQFSQFTLLTMTYDARLWNLKMFVNHYSRCASVKEILVVWNKGIPPKVSDLNSAVPVRIRVEDLNSLNNRFKVDPLIKTRAVLELDDDIMMPCDDVERGFMLWRQHPDRIVGFYPRYVDGSRLEYSGEKYARKNKGYNMILTGAAFMDSQVAFERYWSEQAKPGREVVDKYFNCEDVLMNFLYANASSSKTVEYVRPAWAIDTSKLSSAAISRDTNVHYKIRSECLRKFSEMYGSMSGRRWNFNSRKDHWDV
;
A
#
# COMPACT_ATOMS: atom_id res chain seq x y z
N MET A 1 17.88 -4.56 -20.83
CA MET A 1 18.42 -5.33 -21.98
C MET A 1 17.73 -6.69 -22.02
N ILE A 2 17.48 -7.24 -23.22
CA ILE A 2 16.81 -8.53 -23.38
C ILE A 2 17.74 -9.47 -24.15
N GLN A 3 17.99 -10.67 -23.62
CA GLN A 3 18.77 -11.72 -24.27
C GLN A 3 17.93 -13.01 -24.32
N GLY A 4 17.50 -13.39 -25.53
CA GLY A 4 16.49 -14.45 -25.67
C GLY A 4 15.18 -14.03 -25.02
N ASP A 5 14.68 -14.86 -24.10
CA ASP A 5 13.48 -14.58 -23.29
C ASP A 5 13.81 -14.05 -21.88
N VAL A 6 15.09 -13.82 -21.58
CA VAL A 6 15.54 -13.33 -20.28
C VAL A 6 15.70 -11.81 -20.32
N PHE A 7 15.08 -11.13 -19.36
CA PHE A 7 15.21 -9.69 -19.20
C PHE A 7 16.28 -9.41 -18.15
N TYR A 8 17.20 -8.50 -18.46
CA TYR A 8 18.18 -7.98 -17.51
C TYR A 8 17.90 -6.50 -17.29
N LEU A 9 17.62 -6.15 -16.04
CA LEU A 9 17.39 -4.79 -15.59
C LEU A 9 18.62 -4.33 -14.82
N PHE A 10 19.28 -3.30 -15.34
CA PHE A 10 20.32 -2.57 -14.64
C PHE A 10 19.68 -1.36 -14.01
N TYR A 11 19.97 -1.10 -12.73
CA TYR A 11 19.33 -0.05 -11.97
C TYR A 11 20.29 0.54 -10.96
N GLU A 12 20.07 1.81 -10.61
CA GLU A 12 20.76 2.44 -9.49
C GLU A 12 20.29 1.79 -8.18
N THR A 13 21.23 1.35 -7.36
CA THR A 13 20.99 0.90 -6.01
C THR A 13 21.88 1.69 -5.05
N LYS A 14 21.38 1.94 -3.84
CA LYS A 14 22.08 2.77 -2.88
C LYS A 14 22.73 1.92 -1.81
N ASN A 15 24.04 2.07 -1.64
CA ASN A 15 24.77 1.44 -0.56
C ASN A 15 24.22 1.93 0.80
N SER A 16 23.83 1.00 1.67
CA SER A 16 23.19 1.33 2.94
C SER A 16 24.11 2.03 3.95
N PHE A 17 25.43 1.93 3.76
CA PHE A 17 26.42 2.53 4.65
C PHE A 17 26.94 3.85 4.08
N THR A 18 27.43 3.85 2.83
CA THR A 18 28.05 5.04 2.22
C THR A 18 27.03 6.00 1.62
N MET A 19 25.79 5.55 1.40
CA MET A 19 24.74 6.32 0.72
C MET A 19 25.11 6.69 -0.73
N GLN A 20 26.10 6.01 -1.31
CA GLN A 20 26.49 6.14 -2.70
C GLN A 20 25.60 5.27 -3.60
N GLY A 21 25.36 5.73 -4.83
CA GLY A 21 24.70 4.95 -5.88
C GLY A 21 25.68 4.07 -6.65
N ASP A 22 25.34 2.80 -6.74
CA ASP A 22 26.04 1.76 -7.50
C ASP A 22 25.09 1.20 -8.55
N ILE A 23 25.61 0.50 -9.58
CA ILE A 23 24.75 -0.14 -10.57
C ILE A 23 24.51 -1.59 -10.19
N GLY A 24 23.28 -1.90 -9.76
CA GLY A 24 22.81 -3.26 -9.54
C GLY A 24 22.25 -3.89 -10.82
N VAL A 25 22.12 -5.23 -10.81
CA VAL A 25 21.44 -5.97 -11.88
C VAL A 25 20.50 -7.04 -11.32
N ALA A 26 19.33 -7.16 -11.96
CA ALA A 26 18.37 -8.22 -11.73
C ALA A 26 17.98 -8.88 -13.06
N LYS A 27 17.60 -10.15 -13.00
CA LYS A 27 17.07 -10.90 -14.14
C LYS A 27 15.62 -11.34 -13.94
N SER A 28 14.86 -11.37 -15.02
CA SER A 28 13.51 -11.95 -15.08
C SER A 28 13.44 -13.00 -16.18
N ILE A 29 12.75 -14.11 -15.90
CA ILE A 29 12.54 -15.23 -16.84
C ILE A 29 11.06 -15.43 -17.19
N ASP A 30 10.19 -14.54 -16.70
CA ASP A 30 8.73 -14.62 -16.80
C ASP A 30 8.14 -13.30 -17.33
N LYS A 31 8.81 -12.72 -18.32
CA LYS A 31 8.43 -11.48 -19.00
C LYS A 31 8.30 -10.27 -18.06
N GLY A 32 9.15 -10.18 -17.04
CA GLY A 32 9.21 -9.06 -16.10
C GLY A 32 8.24 -9.16 -14.94
N ALA A 33 7.54 -10.29 -14.75
CA ALA A 33 6.64 -10.49 -13.62
C ALA A 33 7.42 -10.66 -12.31
N THR A 34 8.53 -11.40 -12.33
CA THR A 34 9.43 -11.57 -11.18
C THR A 34 10.88 -11.25 -11.52
N TRP A 35 11.62 -10.74 -10.52
CA TRP A 35 13.00 -10.31 -10.67
C TRP A 35 13.89 -10.96 -9.61
N GLN A 36 14.92 -11.67 -10.05
CA GLN A 36 15.99 -12.20 -9.21
C GLN A 36 17.17 -11.21 -9.25
N GLN A 37 17.52 -10.62 -8.10
CA GLN A 37 18.73 -9.82 -7.97
C GLN A 37 19.97 -10.72 -8.14
N LEU A 38 20.94 -10.26 -8.92
CA LEU A 38 22.18 -10.99 -9.20
C LEU A 38 23.40 -10.40 -8.48
N GLY A 39 23.39 -9.09 -8.19
CA GLY A 39 24.47 -8.40 -7.49
C GLY A 39 24.72 -6.99 -8.03
N ILE A 40 25.86 -6.43 -7.65
CA ILE A 40 26.38 -5.16 -8.18
C ILE A 40 27.14 -5.46 -9.48
N ALA A 41 26.74 -4.82 -10.56
CA ALA A 41 27.38 -4.89 -11.87
C ALA A 41 28.51 -3.88 -12.02
N LEU A 42 28.38 -2.70 -11.41
CA LEU A 42 29.42 -1.68 -11.46
C LEU A 42 29.43 -0.86 -10.17
N ASP A 43 30.62 -0.73 -9.61
CA ASP A 43 30.94 0.02 -8.40
C ASP A 43 32.19 0.87 -8.70
N GLU A 44 32.20 2.11 -8.21
CA GLU A 44 33.26 3.10 -8.41
C GLU A 44 33.44 3.91 -7.12
N GLU A 45 34.40 4.83 -7.05
CA GLU A 45 34.57 5.69 -5.86
C GLU A 45 33.57 6.87 -5.79
N TRP A 46 32.66 7.00 -6.77
CA TRP A 46 31.69 8.08 -6.88
C TRP A 46 30.30 7.56 -7.27
N HIS A 47 29.28 8.39 -7.09
CA HIS A 47 27.89 8.03 -7.38
C HIS A 47 27.66 7.72 -8.86
N LEU A 48 27.10 6.56 -9.13
CA LEU A 48 26.64 6.11 -10.45
C LEU A 48 25.11 6.07 -10.48
N SER A 49 24.53 6.47 -11.61
CA SER A 49 23.10 6.38 -11.87
C SER A 49 22.81 6.15 -13.35
N TYR A 50 21.54 6.08 -13.75
CA TYR A 50 21.10 6.03 -15.14
C TYR A 50 21.90 5.04 -16.04
N PRO A 51 21.93 3.73 -15.73
CA PRO A 51 22.74 2.79 -16.50
C PRO A 51 22.17 2.56 -17.90
N TYR A 52 22.78 3.18 -18.92
CA TYR A 52 22.38 2.97 -20.32
C TYR A 52 23.15 1.82 -20.97
N VAL A 53 22.51 0.65 -21.05
CA VAL A 53 23.12 -0.55 -21.66
C VAL A 53 22.72 -0.70 -23.14
N PHE A 54 23.66 -0.96 -24.03
CA PHE A 54 23.39 -1.17 -25.47
C PHE A 54 24.36 -2.17 -26.09
N ASN A 55 23.96 -2.74 -27.23
CA ASN A 55 24.80 -3.62 -28.05
C ASN A 55 25.36 -2.83 -29.25
N TYR A 56 26.64 -3.01 -29.54
CA TYR A 56 27.28 -2.48 -30.73
C TYR A 56 28.32 -3.47 -31.25
N LEU A 57 28.18 -3.89 -32.53
CA LEU A 57 29.07 -4.86 -33.19
C LEU A 57 29.28 -6.16 -32.38
N GLY A 58 28.22 -6.66 -31.74
CA GLY A 58 28.26 -7.89 -30.95
C GLY A 58 28.84 -7.71 -29.53
N GLN A 59 29.35 -6.54 -29.18
CA GLN A 59 29.81 -6.19 -27.84
C GLN A 59 28.71 -5.48 -27.06
N VAL A 60 28.69 -5.67 -25.74
CA VAL A 60 27.74 -4.99 -24.85
C VAL A 60 28.47 -3.91 -24.05
N TYR A 61 27.92 -2.71 -24.09
CA TYR A 61 28.43 -1.54 -23.39
C TYR A 61 27.42 -1.02 -22.37
N MET A 62 27.93 -0.48 -21.27
CA MET A 62 27.18 0.28 -20.28
C MET A 62 27.73 1.71 -20.23
N MET A 63 26.83 2.68 -20.29
CA MET A 63 27.10 4.10 -20.15
C MET A 63 26.31 4.63 -18.95
N PRO A 64 26.83 4.53 -17.72
CA PRO A 64 26.18 5.12 -16.56
C PRO A 64 26.37 6.64 -16.56
N GLU A 65 25.51 7.36 -15.83
CA GLU A 65 25.81 8.72 -15.42
C GLU A 65 26.98 8.71 -14.43
N SER A 66 28.02 9.48 -14.75
CA SER A 66 29.22 9.69 -13.91
C SER A 66 29.54 11.18 -13.78
N SER A 67 28.50 12.01 -13.67
CA SER A 67 28.60 13.48 -13.68
C SER A 67 29.50 14.03 -12.58
N GLN A 68 29.54 13.39 -11.39
CA GLN A 68 30.46 13.72 -10.30
C GLN A 68 31.93 13.62 -10.68
N LYS A 69 32.28 12.72 -11.60
CA LYS A 69 33.65 12.56 -12.12
C LYS A 69 33.99 13.60 -13.20
N GLY A 70 32.99 14.28 -13.77
CA GLY A 70 33.17 15.23 -14.88
C GLY A 70 33.36 14.59 -16.25
N GLU A 71 33.07 13.30 -16.39
CA GLU A 71 33.32 12.51 -17.59
C GLU A 71 32.09 11.67 -17.95
N LEU A 72 31.93 11.36 -19.24
CA LEU A 72 31.02 10.33 -19.74
C LEU A 72 31.84 9.12 -20.20
N ARG A 73 31.61 7.98 -19.56
CA ARG A 73 32.42 6.76 -19.67
C ARG A 73 31.63 5.62 -20.31
N LEU A 74 32.33 4.77 -21.06
CA LEU A 74 31.81 3.50 -21.56
C LEU A 74 32.54 2.35 -20.89
N TYR A 75 31.77 1.44 -20.32
CA TYR A 75 32.25 0.18 -19.78
C TYR A 75 31.86 -0.94 -20.73
N ARG A 76 32.78 -1.85 -21.02
CA ARG A 76 32.52 -3.04 -21.84
C ARG A 76 32.40 -4.24 -20.93
N VAL A 77 31.44 -5.13 -21.24
CA VAL A 77 31.27 -6.35 -20.47
C VAL A 77 32.42 -7.32 -20.71
N THR A 78 32.92 -7.95 -19.64
CA THR A 78 33.88 -9.06 -19.69
C THR A 78 33.18 -10.38 -19.37
N ASN A 79 32.29 -10.38 -18.38
CA ASN A 79 31.45 -11.52 -18.00
C ASN A 79 30.03 -11.04 -17.72
N PHE A 80 29.14 -11.22 -18.70
CA PHE A 80 27.78 -10.70 -18.61
C PHE A 80 26.94 -11.50 -17.60
N PRO A 81 26.15 -10.85 -16.70
CA PRO A 81 25.89 -9.41 -16.62
C PRO A 81 26.68 -8.65 -15.53
N LEU A 82 27.63 -9.28 -14.83
CA LEU A 82 28.18 -8.77 -13.56
C LEU A 82 29.56 -8.11 -13.67
N GLU A 83 30.38 -8.49 -14.64
CA GLU A 83 31.75 -7.95 -14.73
C GLU A 83 31.89 -7.03 -15.93
N TRP A 84 32.38 -5.82 -15.65
CA TRP A 84 32.52 -4.74 -16.60
C TRP A 84 33.89 -4.07 -16.40
N GLU A 85 34.53 -3.68 -17.49
CA GLU A 85 35.78 -2.93 -17.46
C GLU A 85 35.63 -1.60 -18.19
N LEU A 86 36.33 -0.57 -17.73
CA LEU A 86 36.34 0.72 -18.42
C LEU A 86 36.98 0.56 -19.81
N ASP A 87 36.22 0.75 -20.87
CA ASP A 87 36.72 0.69 -22.25
C ASP A 87 37.31 2.03 -22.67
N ARG A 88 36.56 3.13 -22.47
CA ARG A 88 37.01 4.49 -22.81
C ARG A 88 36.19 5.60 -22.17
N VAL A 89 36.78 6.79 -22.13
CA VAL A 89 36.07 8.06 -21.89
C VAL A 89 35.65 8.63 -23.24
N ILE A 90 34.34 8.77 -23.49
CA ILE A 90 33.81 9.31 -24.75
C ILE A 90 33.62 10.82 -24.74
N MET A 91 33.55 11.44 -23.55
CA MET A 91 33.45 12.88 -23.39
C MET A 91 33.97 13.32 -22.02
N LYS A 92 34.72 14.43 -21.95
CA LYS A 92 35.13 15.08 -20.70
C LYS A 92 34.15 16.21 -20.35
N LYS A 93 32.91 15.83 -20.04
CA LYS A 93 31.83 16.76 -19.67
C LYS A 93 30.91 16.09 -18.64
N PRO A 94 30.43 16.80 -17.59
CA PRO A 94 29.55 16.24 -16.55
C PRO A 94 28.09 16.12 -17.05
N LEU A 95 27.86 15.23 -18.03
CA LEU A 95 26.51 14.98 -18.53
C LEU A 95 25.73 14.07 -17.59
N ILE A 96 24.47 14.43 -17.36
CA ILE A 96 23.49 13.66 -16.57
C ILE A 96 22.49 12.98 -17.52
N ASP A 97 21.95 11.84 -17.08
CA ASP A 97 20.93 11.04 -17.77
C ASP A 97 21.17 10.89 -19.29
N SER A 98 22.36 10.43 -19.66
CA SER A 98 22.75 10.38 -21.06
C SER A 98 22.27 9.10 -21.76
N PHE A 99 21.88 9.21 -23.03
CA PHE A 99 21.57 8.04 -23.87
C PHE A 99 22.09 8.22 -25.30
N ILE A 100 22.30 7.10 -26.01
CA ILE A 100 22.69 7.09 -27.42
C ILE A 100 21.62 6.42 -28.28
N ILE A 101 21.27 7.00 -29.42
CA ILE A 101 20.35 6.40 -30.40
C ILE A 101 20.89 6.52 -31.82
N ASP A 102 20.73 5.44 -32.59
CA ASP A 102 20.91 5.47 -34.04
C ASP A 102 19.70 6.14 -34.71
N HIS A 103 19.97 7.11 -35.58
CA HIS A 103 18.96 7.77 -36.41
C HIS A 103 19.53 8.21 -37.76
N ASN A 104 18.97 7.63 -38.83
CA ASN A 104 19.33 7.89 -40.23
C ASN A 104 20.81 7.64 -40.54
N GLY A 105 21.39 6.59 -39.95
CA GLY A 105 22.80 6.20 -40.17
C GLY A 105 23.82 7.03 -39.39
N GLU A 106 23.37 7.89 -38.47
CA GLU A 106 24.22 8.58 -37.50
C GLU A 106 23.82 8.21 -36.07
N TYR A 107 24.80 8.23 -35.17
CA TYR A 107 24.56 8.10 -33.74
C TYR A 107 24.37 9.46 -33.11
N TRP A 108 23.38 9.57 -32.24
CA TRP A 108 23.02 10.77 -31.52
C TRP A 108 23.12 10.53 -30.03
N LEU A 109 23.89 11.37 -29.33
CA LEU A 109 24.01 11.39 -27.89
C LEU A 109 23.13 12.53 -27.36
N PHE A 110 22.29 12.23 -26.39
CA PHE A 110 21.51 13.20 -25.64
C PHE A 110 21.97 13.16 -24.19
N GLY A 111 22.08 14.31 -23.56
CA GLY A 111 22.43 14.43 -22.15
C GLY A 111 22.10 15.83 -21.65
N SER A 112 21.93 15.99 -20.34
CA SER A 112 21.75 17.31 -19.75
C SER A 112 23.01 17.75 -18.99
N GLU A 113 23.25 19.06 -18.91
CA GLU A 113 24.31 19.62 -18.05
C GLU A 113 23.70 20.29 -16.81
N HIS A 114 24.36 20.12 -15.66
CA HIS A 114 23.93 20.66 -14.36
C HIS A 114 24.85 21.78 -13.81
N SER A 115 26.01 22.01 -14.43
CA SER A 115 27.15 22.71 -13.82
C SER A 115 27.41 24.16 -14.26
N SER A 116 26.52 24.81 -15.02
CA SER A 116 26.77 26.18 -15.49
C SER A 116 26.20 27.22 -14.52
N PHE A 117 26.96 28.28 -14.21
CA PHE A 117 26.49 29.39 -13.37
C PHE A 117 25.19 29.98 -13.96
N GLY A 118 24.07 29.88 -13.23
CA GLY A 118 22.75 30.35 -13.68
C GLY A 118 21.80 29.32 -14.31
N THR A 119 22.18 28.03 -14.42
CA THR A 119 21.28 27.00 -14.97
C THR A 119 20.19 26.54 -14.00
N MET A 120 18.96 26.44 -14.52
CA MET A 120 17.88 25.67 -13.91
C MET A 120 18.01 24.22 -14.37
N ASN A 121 17.99 23.22 -13.47
CA ASN A 121 18.21 21.79 -13.79
C ASN A 121 17.52 21.34 -15.10
N GLY A 122 18.26 21.23 -16.22
CA GLY A 122 17.69 20.79 -17.51
C GLY A 122 18.23 21.47 -18.76
N GLN A 123 19.55 21.68 -18.87
CA GLN A 123 20.13 22.12 -20.14
C GLN A 123 20.31 20.92 -21.07
N LEU A 124 19.31 20.62 -21.92
CA LEU A 124 19.39 19.50 -22.87
C LEU A 124 20.38 19.85 -23.98
N GLU A 125 21.35 18.97 -24.18
CA GLU A 125 22.33 19.06 -25.25
C GLU A 125 22.32 17.78 -26.10
N ILE A 126 22.63 17.95 -27.39
CA ILE A 126 22.66 16.89 -28.38
C ILE A 126 24.03 16.88 -29.07
N TRP A 127 24.58 15.70 -29.32
CA TRP A 127 25.78 15.50 -30.12
C TRP A 127 25.54 14.41 -31.15
N TYR A 128 26.33 14.43 -32.22
CA TYR A 128 26.27 13.41 -33.26
C TYR A 128 27.65 12.84 -33.57
N SER A 129 27.67 11.60 -34.04
CA SER A 129 28.87 10.88 -34.46
C SER A 129 28.54 9.80 -35.49
N SER A 130 29.55 9.36 -36.24
CA SER A 130 29.45 8.17 -37.09
C SER A 130 29.58 6.86 -36.30
N SER A 131 29.92 6.93 -35.01
CA SER A 131 30.07 5.77 -34.12
C SER A 131 29.53 6.08 -32.72
N PRO A 132 28.89 5.13 -32.02
CA PRO A 132 28.46 5.34 -30.63
C PRO A 132 29.65 5.45 -29.67
N LEU A 133 30.87 5.13 -30.13
CA LEU A 133 32.11 5.26 -29.38
C LEU A 133 32.77 6.64 -29.56
N GLY A 134 32.15 7.54 -30.33
CA GLY A 134 32.68 8.84 -30.68
C GLY A 134 33.67 8.82 -31.87
N PRO A 135 34.35 9.95 -32.15
CA PRO A 135 34.26 11.22 -31.43
C PRO A 135 32.92 11.92 -31.65
N TRP A 136 32.46 12.66 -30.63
CA TRP A 136 31.17 13.34 -30.63
C TRP A 136 31.31 14.81 -31.06
N LYS A 137 30.47 15.25 -32.00
CA LYS A 137 30.39 16.64 -32.45
C LYS A 137 29.14 17.32 -31.88
N PRO A 138 29.24 18.53 -31.31
CA PRO A 138 28.08 19.21 -30.75
C PRO A 138 27.08 19.58 -31.85
N HIS A 139 25.79 19.45 -31.54
CA HIS A 139 24.72 19.93 -32.40
C HIS A 139 24.71 21.46 -32.45
N LYS A 140 24.40 22.05 -33.62
CA LYS A 140 24.48 23.50 -33.83
C LYS A 140 23.54 24.32 -32.93
N LYS A 141 22.45 23.73 -32.48
CA LYS A 141 21.46 24.37 -31.59
C LYS A 141 21.71 24.12 -30.11
N ASN A 142 22.86 23.56 -29.71
CA ASN A 142 23.12 23.40 -28.28
C ASN A 142 23.28 24.76 -27.58
N PRO A 143 22.70 24.95 -26.39
CA PRO A 143 21.73 24.04 -25.75
C PRO A 143 20.35 24.09 -26.41
N ILE A 144 19.74 22.93 -26.58
CA ILE A 144 18.43 22.78 -27.21
C ILE A 144 17.35 23.44 -26.36
N TYR A 145 17.37 23.14 -25.06
CA TYR A 145 16.50 23.75 -24.07
C TYR A 145 17.33 24.25 -22.90
N ASN A 146 17.00 25.44 -22.42
CA ASN A 146 17.48 25.99 -21.15
C ASN A 146 16.28 26.68 -20.48
N THR A 147 15.40 25.88 -19.89
CA THR A 147 14.08 26.31 -19.41
C THR A 147 13.80 25.74 -18.01
N TYR A 148 12.58 25.96 -17.50
CA TYR A 148 12.15 25.47 -16.19
C TYR A 148 12.20 23.94 -16.09
N ARG A 149 12.48 23.46 -14.87
CA ARG A 149 12.60 22.02 -14.54
C ARG A 149 11.39 21.16 -14.90
N SER A 150 10.22 21.77 -15.09
CA SER A 150 8.97 21.08 -15.45
C SER A 150 8.86 20.70 -16.93
N PHE A 151 9.70 21.26 -17.80
CA PHE A 151 9.54 21.12 -19.25
C PHE A 151 9.94 19.74 -19.79
N GLY A 152 10.64 18.90 -19.03
CA GLY A 152 11.07 17.58 -19.53
C GLY A 152 12.41 17.58 -20.28
N ALA A 153 13.26 18.59 -20.08
CA ALA A 153 14.56 18.67 -20.76
C ALA A 153 15.54 17.58 -20.28
N ARG A 154 15.55 17.26 -18.97
CA ARG A 154 16.29 16.13 -18.40
C ARG A 154 15.69 14.81 -18.92
N ASN A 155 16.52 13.87 -19.38
CA ASN A 155 16.02 12.63 -19.97
C ASN A 155 15.46 11.67 -18.90
N GLY A 156 14.37 10.98 -19.20
CA GLY A 156 13.67 10.08 -18.28
C GLY A 156 13.70 8.62 -18.71
N GLY A 157 14.78 8.16 -19.34
CA GLY A 157 14.97 6.78 -19.77
C GLY A 157 15.31 6.63 -21.25
N ARG A 158 15.19 5.39 -21.75
CA ARG A 158 15.60 5.02 -23.11
C ARG A 158 14.64 5.60 -24.16
N PRO A 159 15.13 6.25 -25.23
CA PRO A 159 14.27 6.61 -26.36
C PRO A 159 13.82 5.37 -27.13
N PHE A 160 12.64 5.41 -27.72
CA PHE A 160 12.09 4.28 -28.47
C PHE A 160 11.49 4.71 -29.80
N ARG A 161 11.35 3.76 -30.73
CA ARG A 161 10.76 3.98 -32.06
C ARG A 161 9.41 3.29 -32.14
N TYR A 162 8.36 4.03 -32.46
CA TYR A 162 7.02 3.48 -32.62
C TYR A 162 6.39 4.01 -33.90
N ASN A 163 5.86 3.10 -34.74
CA ASN A 163 5.31 3.42 -36.07
C ASN A 163 6.22 4.33 -36.90
N GLY A 164 7.52 4.02 -36.93
CA GLY A 164 8.54 4.78 -37.67
C GLY A 164 8.97 6.12 -37.05
N ASN A 165 8.31 6.59 -35.99
CA ASN A 165 8.63 7.85 -35.32
C ASN A 165 9.53 7.61 -34.11
N LEU A 166 10.40 8.58 -33.80
CA LEU A 166 11.26 8.58 -32.62
C LEU A 166 10.57 9.29 -31.46
N TYR A 167 10.64 8.69 -30.27
CA TYR A 167 10.11 9.25 -29.04
C TYR A 167 11.20 9.38 -27.98
N ARG A 168 11.30 10.56 -27.37
CA ARG A 168 12.16 10.86 -26.22
C ARG A 168 11.32 10.91 -24.96
N ILE A 169 11.86 10.39 -23.87
CA ILE A 169 11.25 10.48 -22.55
C ILE A 169 11.99 11.55 -21.76
N GLY A 170 11.25 12.47 -21.15
CA GLY A 170 11.77 13.56 -20.34
C GLY A 170 11.18 13.56 -18.92
N GLN A 171 11.89 14.17 -17.98
CA GLN A 171 11.48 14.27 -16.58
C GLN A 171 10.85 15.62 -16.26
N ASP A 172 9.65 15.62 -15.69
CA ASP A 172 9.06 16.80 -15.07
C ASP A 172 9.56 16.90 -13.62
N CYS A 173 10.43 17.86 -13.36
CA CYS A 173 11.02 18.12 -12.05
C CYS A 173 10.54 19.46 -11.45
N GLY A 174 9.34 19.93 -11.85
CA GLY A 174 8.84 21.26 -11.47
C GLY A 174 8.53 21.44 -9.99
N GLU A 175 7.63 20.60 -9.46
CA GLU A 175 7.19 20.66 -8.05
C GLU A 175 8.14 19.89 -7.13
N THR A 176 8.53 18.70 -7.56
CA THR A 176 9.46 17.82 -6.85
C THR A 176 10.37 17.13 -7.86
N TYR A 177 11.53 16.66 -7.40
CA TYR A 177 12.42 15.86 -8.24
C TYR A 177 11.67 14.64 -8.78
N GLY A 178 11.72 14.47 -10.11
CA GLY A 178 11.20 13.31 -10.80
C GLY A 178 9.69 13.13 -10.68
N ARG A 179 8.89 14.21 -10.57
CA ARG A 179 7.44 14.13 -10.33
C ARG A 179 6.74 13.12 -11.25
N ARG A 180 7.02 13.22 -12.56
CA ARG A 180 6.45 12.36 -13.60
C ARG A 180 7.33 12.33 -14.85
N VAL A 181 7.10 11.35 -15.72
CA VAL A 181 7.63 11.34 -17.09
C VAL A 181 6.75 12.14 -18.04
N ARG A 182 7.37 12.68 -19.10
CA ARG A 182 6.74 13.29 -20.27
C ARG A 182 7.28 12.60 -21.52
N ILE A 183 6.45 12.44 -22.54
CA ILE A 183 6.86 11.82 -23.81
C ILE A 183 6.84 12.89 -24.90
N PHE A 184 7.91 12.94 -25.68
CA PHE A 184 8.07 13.86 -26.80
C PHE A 184 8.26 13.08 -28.08
N LYS A 185 7.40 13.32 -29.08
CA LYS A 185 7.64 12.87 -30.45
C LYS A 185 8.69 13.78 -31.07
N VAL A 186 9.82 13.22 -31.49
CA VAL A 186 10.86 13.95 -32.21
C VAL A 186 10.44 14.07 -33.67
N GLU A 187 10.11 15.29 -34.10
CA GLU A 187 9.68 15.59 -35.48
C GLU A 187 10.89 15.82 -36.40
N VAL A 188 11.94 16.46 -35.88
CA VAL A 188 13.15 16.80 -36.63
C VAL A 188 14.36 16.44 -35.78
N LEU A 189 15.26 15.64 -36.35
CA LEU A 189 16.59 15.36 -35.80
C LEU A 189 17.59 15.36 -36.95
N SER A 190 18.34 16.44 -37.07
CA SER A 190 19.37 16.65 -38.09
C SER A 190 20.59 17.33 -37.50
N ARG A 191 21.67 17.52 -38.26
CA ARG A 191 22.88 18.20 -37.73
C ARG A 191 22.70 19.70 -37.48
N VAL A 192 21.62 20.29 -37.99
CA VAL A 192 21.38 21.74 -37.99
C VAL A 192 20.10 22.15 -37.26
N ASP A 193 19.17 21.21 -37.07
CA ASP A 193 17.86 21.47 -36.49
C ASP A 193 17.37 20.28 -35.67
N TYR A 194 16.65 20.61 -34.58
CA TYR A 194 15.99 19.69 -33.67
C TYR A 194 14.63 20.25 -33.29
N LYS A 195 13.59 19.41 -33.36
CA LYS A 195 12.24 19.76 -32.93
C LYS A 195 11.54 18.53 -32.37
N GLU A 196 10.88 18.72 -31.23
CA GLU A 196 10.02 17.71 -30.61
C GLU A 196 8.70 18.34 -30.17
N VAL A 197 7.66 17.51 -30.05
CA VAL A 197 6.32 17.89 -29.60
C VAL A 197 5.88 16.91 -28.51
N GLU A 198 5.39 17.44 -27.39
CA GLU A 198 4.85 16.61 -26.30
C GLU A 198 3.61 15.86 -26.80
N VAL A 199 3.55 14.56 -26.47
CA VAL A 199 2.40 13.70 -26.76
C VAL A 199 1.84 13.14 -25.45
N PRO A 200 0.52 12.81 -25.42
CA PRO A 200 -0.09 12.25 -24.22
C PRO A 200 0.62 10.96 -23.76
N PHE A 201 0.79 10.83 -22.45
CA PHE A 201 1.27 9.59 -21.83
C PHE A 201 0.17 8.51 -21.95
N PRO A 202 0.48 7.27 -22.36
CA PRO A 202 -0.54 6.28 -22.71
C PRO A 202 -1.23 5.63 -21.51
N PHE A 203 -0.83 5.95 -20.27
CA PHE A 203 -1.45 5.41 -19.07
C PHE A 203 -2.43 6.43 -18.47
N GLU A 204 -3.66 5.98 -18.19
CA GLU A 204 -4.58 6.76 -17.36
C GLU A 204 -3.96 6.99 -15.99
N GLU A 205 -3.90 8.24 -15.56
CA GLU A 205 -3.53 8.56 -14.19
C GLU A 205 -4.54 7.89 -13.25
N SER A 206 -4.04 7.03 -12.37
CA SER A 206 -4.89 6.34 -11.40
C SER A 206 -5.58 7.36 -10.50
N SER A 207 -6.91 7.23 -10.36
CA SER A 207 -7.69 8.04 -9.41
C SER A 207 -7.35 7.74 -7.94
N LYS A 208 -6.51 6.73 -7.68
CA LYS A 208 -5.89 6.51 -6.37
C LYS A 208 -4.82 7.56 -6.02
N GLY A 209 -4.41 8.40 -6.98
CA GLY A 209 -3.39 9.44 -6.78
C GLY A 209 -2.13 8.83 -6.17
N ARG A 210 -1.67 9.36 -5.04
CA ARG A 210 -0.49 8.84 -4.31
C ARG A 210 -0.56 7.36 -3.95
N ASN A 211 -1.75 6.79 -3.78
CA ASN A 211 -1.93 5.39 -3.40
C ASN A 211 -1.83 4.42 -4.60
N ALA A 212 -1.57 4.92 -5.81
CA ALA A 212 -1.29 4.11 -6.97
C ALA A 212 0.16 3.60 -6.96
N TRP A 213 0.44 2.54 -7.72
CA TRP A 213 1.80 1.98 -7.80
C TRP A 213 2.81 2.97 -8.41
N ASN A 214 2.33 3.88 -9.26
CA ASN A 214 3.03 5.02 -9.84
C ASN A 214 2.46 6.35 -9.32
N GLY A 215 2.02 6.39 -8.05
CA GLY A 215 1.33 7.54 -7.48
C GLY A 215 2.21 8.76 -7.24
N ALA A 216 3.53 8.56 -7.17
CA ALA A 216 4.52 9.61 -7.01
C ALA A 216 5.83 9.26 -7.75
N ARG A 217 6.61 10.30 -8.05
CA ARG A 217 8.02 10.24 -8.47
C ARG A 217 8.39 9.20 -9.55
N TYR A 218 7.53 8.96 -10.53
CA TYR A 218 7.83 8.08 -11.65
C TYR A 218 8.53 8.89 -12.75
N HIS A 219 9.84 8.80 -12.87
CA HIS A 219 10.64 9.67 -13.75
C HIS A 219 11.58 8.92 -14.68
N HIS A 220 11.62 7.60 -14.58
CA HIS A 220 12.39 6.74 -15.46
C HIS A 220 11.49 5.70 -16.10
N LEU A 221 11.52 5.61 -17.43
CA LEU A 221 10.83 4.61 -18.22
C LEU A 221 11.78 4.06 -19.30
N ASP A 222 12.06 2.76 -19.28
CA ASP A 222 12.75 2.04 -20.35
C ASP A 222 11.74 1.17 -21.10
N VAL A 223 11.57 1.45 -22.39
CA VAL A 223 10.65 0.71 -23.27
C VAL A 223 11.45 -0.03 -24.34
N GLN A 224 11.15 -1.31 -24.50
CA GLN A 224 11.77 -2.17 -25.52
C GLN A 224 10.71 -3.01 -26.23
N GLN A 225 10.93 -3.24 -27.53
CA GLN A 225 10.11 -4.16 -28.32
C GLN A 225 10.72 -5.56 -28.28
N LEU A 226 9.90 -6.56 -27.99
CA LEU A 226 10.28 -7.97 -28.00
C LEU A 226 10.37 -8.49 -29.42
N LYS A 227 11.09 -9.60 -29.61
CA LYS A 227 11.15 -10.31 -30.90
C LYS A 227 9.78 -10.77 -31.41
N SER A 228 8.82 -10.98 -30.51
CA SER A 228 7.42 -11.29 -30.84
C SER A 228 6.66 -10.11 -31.44
N GLY A 229 7.19 -8.88 -31.37
CA GLY A 229 6.51 -7.64 -31.73
C GLY A 229 5.76 -7.00 -30.56
N GLU A 230 5.58 -7.72 -29.44
CA GLU A 230 5.04 -7.19 -28.19
C GLU A 230 5.96 -6.13 -27.58
N TRP A 231 5.40 -5.23 -26.76
CA TRP A 231 6.15 -4.19 -26.07
C TRP A 231 6.27 -4.48 -24.58
N VAL A 232 7.43 -4.23 -24.00
CA VAL A 232 7.64 -4.22 -22.56
C VAL A 232 8.15 -2.84 -22.13
N GLY A 233 7.61 -2.34 -21.02
CA GLY A 233 8.07 -1.13 -20.37
C GLY A 233 8.40 -1.44 -18.91
N VAL A 234 9.55 -0.94 -18.45
CA VAL A 234 9.92 -0.96 -17.02
C VAL A 234 10.01 0.49 -16.56
N MET A 235 9.35 0.80 -15.45
CA MET A 235 9.19 2.15 -14.96
C MET A 235 9.48 2.20 -13.48
N ASP A 236 10.18 3.24 -13.03
CA ASP A 236 10.31 3.52 -11.62
C ASP A 236 9.06 4.22 -11.07
N GLY A 237 9.00 4.37 -9.76
CA GLY A 237 7.90 5.04 -9.11
C GLY A 237 7.97 4.90 -7.61
N ASP A 238 7.41 5.90 -6.94
CA ASP A 238 7.20 5.92 -5.52
C ASP A 238 5.70 5.80 -5.23
N ARG A 239 5.35 5.03 -4.20
CA ARG A 239 3.99 4.93 -3.66
C ARG A 239 3.79 5.86 -2.47
N VAL A 240 4.88 6.25 -1.81
CA VAL A 240 4.82 6.99 -0.55
C VAL A 240 6.03 7.90 -0.45
N PRO A 241 5.87 9.23 -0.30
CA PRO A 241 7.01 10.15 -0.28
C PRO A 241 8.13 9.67 0.64
N SER A 242 9.36 9.64 0.13
CA SER A 242 10.56 9.32 0.91
C SER A 242 10.50 9.92 2.33
N GLY A 243 10.51 9.04 3.35
CA GLY A 243 10.46 9.41 4.76
C GLY A 243 9.08 9.31 5.43
N ASP A 244 7.99 8.99 4.72
CA ASP A 244 6.65 8.86 5.31
C ASP A 244 6.57 7.74 6.35
N SER A 245 7.24 6.59 6.12
CA SER A 245 7.31 5.50 7.11
C SER A 245 7.95 5.98 8.41
N VAL A 246 9.05 6.74 8.31
CA VAL A 246 9.71 7.37 9.46
C VAL A 246 8.80 8.40 10.12
N HIS A 247 8.10 9.22 9.33
CA HIS A 247 7.19 10.25 9.85
C HIS A 247 5.99 9.66 10.58
N ARG A 248 5.33 8.64 10.01
CA ARG A 248 4.23 7.89 10.64
C ARG A 248 4.72 7.20 11.90
N PHE A 249 5.87 6.54 11.86
CA PHE A 249 6.46 5.93 13.04
C PHE A 249 6.69 6.96 14.15
N LEU A 250 7.27 8.13 13.83
CA LEU A 250 7.48 9.22 14.79
C LEU A 250 6.14 9.76 15.36
N LEU A 251 5.13 9.98 14.51
CA LEU A 251 3.79 10.41 14.95
C LEU A 251 3.09 9.35 15.82
N GLY A 252 3.29 8.07 15.48
CA GLY A 252 2.82 6.93 16.22
C GLY A 252 3.45 6.86 17.61
N CYS A 253 4.77 6.93 17.69
CA CYS A 253 5.52 7.01 18.95
C CYS A 253 5.12 8.24 19.78
N ALA A 254 4.94 9.40 19.15
CA ALA A 254 4.48 10.61 19.83
C ALA A 254 3.07 10.43 20.42
N SER A 255 2.17 9.78 19.69
CA SER A 255 0.82 9.46 20.15
C SER A 255 0.85 8.49 21.33
N VAL A 256 1.68 7.43 21.28
CA VAL A 256 1.86 6.49 22.40
C VAL A 256 2.42 7.22 23.62
N ALA A 257 3.43 8.07 23.46
CA ALA A 257 3.98 8.87 24.55
C ALA A 257 2.93 9.80 25.18
N ALA A 258 2.06 10.42 24.36
CA ALA A 258 0.96 11.25 24.84
C ALA A 258 -0.08 10.44 25.64
N VAL A 259 -0.42 9.22 25.21
CA VAL A 259 -1.29 8.30 25.96
C VAL A 259 -0.66 7.92 27.29
N THR A 260 0.63 7.56 27.31
CA THR A 260 1.35 7.26 28.56
C THR A 260 1.31 8.47 29.52
N GLY A 261 1.51 9.68 29.00
CA GLY A 261 1.38 10.92 29.77
C GLY A 261 -0.03 11.12 30.34
N LEU A 262 -1.08 10.87 29.56
CA LEU A 262 -2.47 10.97 30.02
C LEU A 262 -2.81 9.93 31.10
N ILE A 263 -2.33 8.70 30.97
CA ILE A 263 -2.54 7.64 31.98
C ILE A 263 -1.85 8.03 33.29
N LEU A 264 -0.61 8.53 33.24
CA LEU A 264 0.10 9.02 34.42
C LEU A 264 -0.63 10.20 35.06
N PHE A 265 -1.09 11.16 34.25
CA PHE A 265 -1.85 12.31 34.72
C PHE A 265 -3.17 11.89 35.39
N LEU A 266 -3.91 10.97 34.78
CA LEU A 266 -5.14 10.40 35.34
C LEU A 266 -4.86 9.66 36.66
N GLY A 267 -3.76 8.89 36.72
CA GLY A 267 -3.30 8.24 37.94
C GLY A 267 -3.00 9.22 39.07
N VAL A 268 -2.40 10.38 38.76
CA VAL A 268 -2.16 11.46 39.74
C VAL A 268 -3.47 12.09 40.22
N LEU A 269 -4.40 12.39 39.30
CA LEU A 269 -5.71 12.95 39.61
C LEU A 269 -6.56 12.04 40.51
N LEU A 270 -6.58 10.75 40.21
CA LEU A 270 -7.33 9.74 40.97
C LEU A 270 -6.58 9.27 42.23
N GLY A 271 -5.32 9.67 42.40
CA GLY A 271 -4.49 9.32 43.54
C GLY A 271 -3.90 7.90 43.52
N ALA A 272 -3.97 7.21 42.38
CA ALA A 272 -3.34 5.92 42.15
C ALA A 272 -1.82 6.02 41.91
N VAL A 273 -1.33 7.18 41.45
CA VAL A 273 0.09 7.46 41.20
C VAL A 273 0.54 8.61 42.11
N ASN A 274 1.56 8.35 42.93
CA ASN A 274 2.23 9.37 43.73
C ASN A 274 3.61 9.62 43.12
N CYS A 275 3.75 10.68 42.34
CA CYS A 275 5.06 11.13 41.82
C CYS A 275 5.83 11.83 42.96
N ILE A 276 6.39 11.05 43.88
CA ILE A 276 7.23 11.57 44.97
C ILE A 276 8.69 11.45 44.52
N ILE A 277 9.34 12.59 44.30
CA ILE A 277 10.79 12.64 44.08
C ILE A 277 11.45 12.47 45.47
N PRO A 278 12.29 11.44 45.68
CA PRO A 278 12.97 11.23 46.96
C PRO A 278 13.89 12.42 47.27
N LEU A 279 13.64 13.09 48.39
CA LEU A 279 14.45 14.23 48.83
C LEU A 279 15.89 13.85 49.21
N ASN A 280 16.16 12.55 49.42
CA ASN A 280 17.48 12.00 49.73
C ASN A 280 18.49 12.09 48.58
N TRP A 281 18.04 12.41 47.35
CA TRP A 281 18.95 12.66 46.23
C TRP A 281 19.69 14.00 46.35
N CYS A 282 19.24 14.88 47.24
CA CYS A 282 19.97 16.07 47.69
C CYS A 282 20.71 15.75 49.00
N ALA A 283 21.91 15.17 48.90
CA ALA A 283 22.71 14.75 50.04
C ALA A 283 23.01 15.90 51.03
N ASP A 284 22.67 15.71 52.30
CA ASP A 284 23.23 16.47 53.43
C ASP A 284 24.43 15.67 53.97
N TYR A 285 25.65 16.09 53.65
CA TYR A 285 26.85 15.58 54.31
C TYR A 285 26.93 16.20 55.71
N SER A 286 26.47 15.47 56.73
CA SER A 286 26.69 15.82 58.14
C SER A 286 27.74 14.89 58.73
N GLY A 287 29.01 15.29 58.60
CA GLY A 287 30.17 14.67 59.25
C GLY A 287 30.78 15.62 60.29
N LYS A 288 31.06 15.11 61.48
CA LYS A 288 31.63 15.84 62.64
C LYS A 288 33.03 16.43 62.37
N ARG A 289 33.21 17.71 62.74
CA ARG A 289 34.40 18.48 63.21
C ARG A 289 35.79 18.26 62.58
N SER A 290 36.38 19.33 62.02
CA SER A 290 37.56 20.04 62.56
C SER A 290 37.85 21.34 61.78
N ASP A 291 38.51 22.29 62.44
CA ASP A 291 38.69 23.70 62.05
C ASP A 291 39.43 23.95 60.72
N THR A 292 38.93 24.92 59.93
CA THR A 292 39.61 26.12 59.39
C THR A 292 39.07 26.55 58.01
N LEU A 293 38.91 27.88 57.90
CA LEU A 293 38.76 28.70 56.70
C LEU A 293 37.41 28.73 55.94
N ILE A 294 36.78 29.89 56.12
CA ILE A 294 35.70 30.54 55.38
C ILE A 294 35.87 30.37 53.86
N ALA A 295 35.01 29.57 53.23
CA ALA A 295 34.46 29.78 51.89
C ALA A 295 33.44 28.67 51.52
N TRP A 296 32.42 28.43 52.35
CA TRP A 296 31.37 27.46 52.01
C TRP A 296 29.95 28.00 52.20
N GLU A 297 29.64 29.10 51.53
CA GLU A 297 28.24 29.57 51.39
C GLU A 297 27.64 29.28 49.99
N ARG A 298 28.42 28.87 48.99
CA ARG A 298 27.90 28.67 47.62
C ARG A 298 27.30 27.28 47.33
N ALA A 299 27.68 26.21 48.02
CA ALA A 299 27.12 24.88 47.73
C ALA A 299 25.74 24.64 48.38
N ASN A 300 25.45 25.28 49.51
CA ASN A 300 24.15 25.21 50.19
C ASN A 300 23.03 25.89 49.39
N VAL A 301 23.34 26.83 48.51
CA VAL A 301 22.33 27.51 47.67
C VAL A 301 21.85 26.64 46.52
N PHE A 302 22.72 25.81 45.94
CA PHE A 302 22.34 24.92 44.83
C PHE A 302 21.52 23.73 45.33
N SER A 303 21.91 23.10 46.44
CA SER A 303 21.13 22.01 47.06
C SER A 303 19.79 22.50 47.62
N SER A 304 19.75 23.69 48.23
CA SER A 304 18.51 24.28 48.74
C SER A 304 17.57 24.74 47.62
N LYS A 305 18.08 25.28 46.50
CA LYS A 305 17.27 25.56 45.31
C LYS A 305 16.70 24.28 44.69
N LEU A 306 17.49 23.22 44.54
CA LEU A 306 17.01 21.91 44.07
C LEU A 306 15.99 21.30 45.02
N ARG A 307 16.23 21.34 46.35
CA ARG A 307 15.29 20.87 47.38
C ARG A 307 14.00 21.70 47.36
N ARG A 308 14.07 23.01 47.09
CA ARG A 308 12.91 23.89 46.93
C ARG A 308 12.13 23.59 45.64
N VAL A 309 12.81 23.22 44.56
CA VAL A 309 12.20 22.76 43.31
C VAL A 309 11.55 21.39 43.50
N PHE A 310 12.22 20.41 44.11
CA PHE A 310 11.65 19.09 44.41
C PHE A 310 10.48 19.14 45.40
N SER A 311 10.55 19.98 46.43
CA SER A 311 9.41 20.18 47.34
C SER A 311 8.23 20.91 46.66
N ARG A 312 8.49 21.82 45.72
CA ARG A 312 7.44 22.40 44.87
C ARG A 312 6.83 21.36 43.94
N LEU A 313 7.65 20.53 43.29
CA LEU A 313 7.20 19.43 42.42
C LEU A 313 6.38 18.38 43.20
N ASN A 314 6.81 18.02 44.42
CA ASN A 314 6.08 17.09 45.29
C ASN A 314 4.73 17.65 45.80
N ARG A 315 4.47 18.98 45.69
CA ARG A 315 3.17 19.61 46.00
C ARG A 315 2.21 19.65 44.79
N VAL A 316 2.71 19.45 43.57
CA VAL A 316 1.90 19.47 42.35
C VAL A 316 0.82 18.37 42.34
N PRO A 317 1.11 17.11 42.72
CA PRO A 317 0.08 16.06 42.79
C PRO A 317 -1.07 16.39 43.74
N SER A 318 -0.80 16.96 44.91
CA SER A 318 -1.83 17.39 45.87
C SER A 318 -2.69 18.55 45.35
N PHE A 319 -2.08 19.47 44.59
CA PHE A 319 -2.79 20.58 43.96
C PHE A 319 -3.67 20.11 42.80
N LEU A 320 -3.16 19.21 41.95
CA LEU A 320 -3.94 18.62 40.86
C LEU A 320 -5.10 17.76 41.38
N ARG A 321 -4.91 17.05 42.50
CA ARG A 321 -5.95 16.24 43.15
C ARG A 321 -7.10 17.10 43.73
N SER A 322 -6.85 18.37 44.07
CA SER A 322 -7.92 19.27 44.54
C SER A 322 -8.76 19.86 43.39
N TRP A 323 -8.24 19.81 42.17
CA TRP A 323 -8.83 20.42 40.98
C TRP A 323 -10.02 19.64 40.43
N ILE A 324 -10.06 18.32 40.63
CA ILE A 324 -11.11 17.44 40.09
C ILE A 324 -11.66 16.57 41.22
N LYS A 325 -12.92 16.81 41.60
CA LYS A 325 -13.70 15.92 42.47
C LYS A 325 -14.42 14.88 41.58
N PRO A 326 -14.07 13.58 41.61
CA PRO A 326 -14.69 12.58 40.72
C PRO A 326 -16.20 12.42 40.89
N ASN A 327 -16.72 12.86 42.04
CA ASN A 327 -18.14 12.77 42.37
C ASN A 327 -18.96 13.97 41.89
N THR A 328 -18.35 15.03 41.37
CA THR A 328 -19.09 16.16 40.78
C THR A 328 -19.35 15.91 39.29
N PHE A 329 -20.43 16.48 38.77
CA PHE A 329 -20.74 16.41 37.34
C PHE A 329 -19.58 16.93 36.48
N ALA A 330 -19.00 18.09 36.85
CA ALA A 330 -17.84 18.66 36.17
C ALA A 330 -16.62 17.72 36.21
N GLY A 331 -16.34 17.08 37.35
CA GLY A 331 -15.23 16.15 37.47
C GLY A 331 -15.43 14.87 36.65
N ARG A 332 -16.65 14.33 36.61
CA ARG A 332 -17.01 13.20 35.74
C ARG A 332 -16.85 13.55 34.26
N SER A 333 -17.29 14.74 33.85
CA SER A 333 -17.13 15.21 32.47
C SER A 333 -15.66 15.34 32.06
N VAL A 334 -14.81 15.90 32.93
CA VAL A 334 -13.36 16.00 32.67
C VAL A 334 -12.69 14.64 32.59
N LEU A 335 -13.01 13.70 33.49
CA LEU A 335 -12.48 12.33 33.45
C LEU A 335 -12.91 11.60 32.17
N THR A 336 -14.16 11.80 31.74
CA THR A 336 -14.71 11.21 30.52
C THR A 336 -14.01 11.77 29.28
N LEU A 337 -13.74 13.09 29.25
CA LEU A 337 -13.01 13.74 28.16
C LEU A 337 -11.56 13.25 28.08
N ILE A 338 -10.87 13.13 29.22
CA ILE A 338 -9.49 12.59 29.28
C ILE A 338 -9.46 11.15 28.78
N PHE A 339 -10.43 10.33 29.19
CA PHE A 339 -10.54 8.95 28.72
C PHE A 339 -10.80 8.89 27.21
N ALA A 340 -11.75 9.68 26.70
CA ALA A 340 -12.04 9.75 25.26
C ALA A 340 -10.82 10.21 24.44
N LEU A 341 -10.08 11.21 24.93
CA LEU A 341 -8.83 11.66 24.32
C LEU A 341 -7.75 10.57 24.34
N GLY A 342 -7.61 9.85 25.46
CA GLY A 342 -6.68 8.72 25.58
C GLY A 342 -7.00 7.59 24.59
N VAL A 343 -8.29 7.26 24.42
CA VAL A 343 -8.74 6.29 23.40
C VAL A 343 -8.43 6.81 21.99
N ALA A 344 -8.75 8.06 21.69
CA ALA A 344 -8.48 8.64 20.37
C ALA A 344 -6.99 8.63 20.02
N LEU A 345 -6.11 9.03 20.96
CA LEU A 345 -4.67 9.01 20.78
C LEU A 345 -4.11 7.58 20.71
N SER A 346 -4.69 6.62 21.43
CA SER A 346 -4.31 5.21 21.34
C SER A 346 -4.67 4.64 19.96
N CYS A 347 -5.89 4.90 19.48
CA CYS A 347 -6.31 4.56 18.12
C CYS A 347 -5.39 5.21 17.08
N THR A 348 -5.05 6.49 17.26
CA THR A 348 -4.15 7.22 16.37
C THR A 348 -2.74 6.63 16.37
N GLY A 349 -2.19 6.32 17.55
CA GLY A 349 -0.88 5.70 17.70
C GLY A 349 -0.82 4.31 17.09
N VAL A 350 -1.82 3.46 17.35
CA VAL A 350 -1.93 2.14 16.73
C VAL A 350 -2.09 2.26 15.22
N THR A 351 -2.86 3.23 14.72
CA THR A 351 -3.01 3.47 13.28
C THR A 351 -1.68 3.91 12.67
N PHE A 352 -0.97 4.88 13.23
CA PHE A 352 0.31 5.30 12.64
C PHE A 352 1.43 4.27 12.76
N ILE A 353 1.42 3.40 13.78
CA ILE A 353 2.42 2.34 13.97
C ILE A 353 2.09 1.08 13.17
N TYR A 354 0.81 0.69 13.12
CA TYR A 354 0.35 -0.62 12.61
C TYR A 354 -0.75 -0.55 11.55
N GLY A 355 -1.31 0.62 11.23
CA GLY A 355 -2.49 0.77 10.39
C GLY A 355 -2.36 1.87 9.33
N GLY A 356 -1.84 1.54 8.15
CA GLY A 356 -2.01 2.42 7.00
C GLY A 356 -3.48 2.47 6.55
N SER A 357 -4.12 3.64 6.60
CA SER A 357 -5.40 3.91 5.90
C SER A 357 -5.19 4.09 4.38
N GLY A 358 -4.49 3.13 3.76
CA GLY A 358 -4.08 3.03 2.34
C GLY A 358 -2.76 3.76 2.01
N ALA A 359 -1.91 3.34 1.07
CA ALA A 359 -1.68 2.03 0.44
C ALA A 359 -0.35 1.46 0.97
N GLU A 360 -0.43 0.39 1.76
CA GLU A 360 0.70 -0.53 1.95
C GLU A 360 0.90 -1.32 0.65
N GLU A 361 2.11 -1.82 0.41
CA GLU A 361 2.38 -2.64 -0.77
C GLU A 361 1.41 -3.82 -0.82
N PRO A 362 0.66 -4.03 -1.93
CA PRO A 362 -0.20 -5.20 -2.04
C PRO A 362 0.64 -6.46 -1.87
N TYR A 363 0.11 -7.48 -1.22
CA TYR A 363 0.85 -8.74 -1.07
C TYR A 363 1.06 -9.38 -2.43
N SER A 364 2.33 -9.54 -2.82
CA SER A 364 2.68 -10.32 -4.00
C SER A 364 2.49 -11.81 -3.73
N TRP A 365 2.01 -12.55 -4.74
CA TRP A 365 1.95 -14.01 -4.69
C TRP A 365 2.69 -14.56 -5.91
N LYS A 366 3.75 -15.34 -5.66
CA LYS A 366 4.68 -15.79 -6.71
C LYS A 366 5.16 -14.61 -7.58
N GLY A 367 5.43 -13.48 -6.91
CA GLY A 367 5.86 -12.21 -7.49
C GLY A 367 4.85 -11.50 -8.41
N GLN A 368 3.61 -11.98 -8.50
CA GLN A 368 2.55 -11.29 -9.23
C GLN A 368 1.66 -10.47 -8.29
N PHE A 369 1.26 -9.29 -8.76
CA PHE A 369 0.16 -8.51 -8.19
C PHE A 369 -1.14 -8.79 -8.95
N SER A 370 -2.27 -8.61 -8.29
CA SER A 370 -3.60 -8.82 -8.89
C SER A 370 -4.59 -7.86 -8.26
N GLN A 371 -5.79 -7.78 -8.83
CA GLN A 371 -6.85 -6.93 -8.30
C GLN A 371 -8.16 -7.70 -8.18
N PHE A 372 -9.08 -7.19 -7.36
CA PHE A 372 -10.39 -7.78 -7.11
C PHE A 372 -11.50 -6.72 -7.19
N THR A 373 -12.74 -7.18 -7.39
CA THR A 373 -13.93 -6.32 -7.32
C THR A 373 -14.47 -6.35 -5.89
N LEU A 374 -14.69 -5.19 -5.28
CA LEU A 374 -15.38 -5.10 -4.00
C LEU A 374 -16.88 -5.01 -4.27
N LEU A 375 -17.67 -5.91 -3.70
CA LEU A 375 -19.12 -5.94 -3.83
C LEU A 375 -19.73 -5.62 -2.47
N THR A 376 -20.63 -4.64 -2.44
CA THR A 376 -21.45 -4.35 -1.25
C THR A 376 -22.91 -4.23 -1.64
N MET A 377 -23.81 -4.73 -0.79
CA MET A 377 -25.25 -4.59 -0.98
C MET A 377 -25.83 -3.67 0.08
N THR A 378 -26.60 -2.67 -0.33
CA THR A 378 -27.11 -1.63 0.55
C THR A 378 -28.43 -1.05 0.03
N TYR A 379 -28.99 -0.06 0.74
CA TYR A 379 -30.25 0.60 0.42
C TYR A 379 -30.28 2.02 1.01
N ASP A 380 -31.31 2.79 0.66
CA ASP A 380 -31.43 4.23 0.95
C ASP A 380 -31.15 4.64 2.40
N ALA A 381 -31.66 3.90 3.39
CA ALA A 381 -31.47 4.23 4.81
C ALA A 381 -30.01 4.10 5.29
N ARG A 382 -29.13 3.49 4.49
CA ARG A 382 -27.71 3.26 4.80
C ARG A 382 -26.75 4.09 3.93
N LEU A 383 -27.25 5.11 3.25
CA LEU A 383 -26.43 5.94 2.37
C LEU A 383 -25.19 6.55 3.06
N TRP A 384 -25.29 6.91 4.34
CA TRP A 384 -24.16 7.42 5.10
C TRP A 384 -23.05 6.36 5.29
N ASN A 385 -23.44 5.13 5.63
CA ASN A 385 -22.54 3.99 5.71
C ASN A 385 -21.85 3.74 4.37
N LEU A 386 -22.63 3.72 3.28
CA LEU A 386 -22.08 3.54 1.93
C LEU A 386 -21.05 4.62 1.58
N LYS A 387 -21.29 5.90 1.93
CA LYS A 387 -20.33 6.97 1.66
C LYS A 387 -19.00 6.75 2.38
N MET A 388 -19.04 6.36 3.66
CA MET A 388 -17.83 6.05 4.43
C MET A 388 -17.11 4.81 3.89
N PHE A 389 -17.88 3.76 3.57
CA PHE A 389 -17.41 2.51 3.01
C PHE A 389 -16.66 2.73 1.69
N VAL A 390 -17.29 3.41 0.72
CA VAL A 390 -16.69 3.70 -0.59
C VAL A 390 -15.44 4.57 -0.43
N ASN A 391 -15.49 5.58 0.43
CA ASN A 391 -14.34 6.45 0.67
C ASN A 391 -13.14 5.67 1.23
N HIS A 392 -13.35 4.74 2.15
CA HIS A 392 -12.27 3.94 2.71
C HIS A 392 -11.75 2.90 1.72
N TYR A 393 -12.60 1.99 1.25
CA TYR A 393 -12.13 0.82 0.51
C TYR A 393 -11.70 1.12 -0.92
N SER A 394 -12.17 2.19 -1.55
CA SER A 394 -11.68 2.61 -2.87
C SER A 394 -10.17 2.91 -2.89
N ARG A 395 -9.59 3.17 -1.72
CA ARG A 395 -8.17 3.50 -1.53
C ARG A 395 -7.29 2.29 -1.19
N CYS A 396 -7.86 1.11 -0.98
CA CYS A 396 -7.08 -0.11 -0.76
C CYS A 396 -6.39 -0.55 -2.07
N ALA A 397 -5.18 -1.11 -1.98
CA ALA A 397 -4.25 -1.26 -3.09
C ALA A 397 -4.81 -2.11 -4.24
N SER A 398 -5.37 -3.27 -3.92
CA SER A 398 -5.82 -4.28 -4.89
C SER A 398 -7.29 -4.15 -5.29
N VAL A 399 -8.04 -3.17 -4.76
CA VAL A 399 -9.43 -2.91 -5.21
C VAL A 399 -9.42 -2.32 -6.61
N LYS A 400 -10.06 -2.99 -7.58
CA LYS A 400 -10.17 -2.52 -8.97
C LYS A 400 -11.38 -1.62 -9.20
N GLU A 401 -12.52 -2.02 -8.65
CA GLU A 401 -13.80 -1.35 -8.76
C GLU A 401 -14.65 -1.68 -7.53
N ILE A 402 -15.68 -0.85 -7.28
CA ILE A 402 -16.70 -1.13 -6.28
C ILE A 402 -18.05 -1.32 -6.98
N LEU A 403 -18.66 -2.48 -6.81
CA LEU A 403 -20.02 -2.77 -7.21
C LEU A 403 -20.96 -2.58 -6.02
N VAL A 404 -21.85 -1.60 -6.13
CA VAL A 404 -22.93 -1.36 -5.17
C VAL A 404 -24.20 -2.01 -5.69
N VAL A 405 -24.64 -3.08 -5.04
CA VAL A 405 -25.96 -3.70 -5.28
C VAL A 405 -27.00 -2.91 -4.49
N TRP A 406 -27.82 -2.14 -5.18
CA TRP A 406 -28.80 -1.26 -4.58
C TRP A 406 -30.15 -1.96 -4.44
N ASN A 407 -30.46 -2.39 -3.22
CA ASN A 407 -31.51 -3.37 -2.96
C ASN A 407 -32.90 -2.76 -2.77
N LYS A 408 -32.97 -1.48 -2.35
CA LYS A 408 -34.23 -0.78 -2.06
C LYS A 408 -34.05 0.73 -2.03
N GLY A 409 -35.09 1.44 -2.46
CA GLY A 409 -35.17 2.90 -2.39
C GLY A 409 -34.48 3.61 -3.54
N ILE A 410 -34.30 4.92 -3.44
CA ILE A 410 -33.73 5.74 -4.53
C ILE A 410 -32.21 5.66 -4.48
N PRO A 411 -31.53 5.18 -5.54
CA PRO A 411 -30.07 5.10 -5.58
C PRO A 411 -29.42 6.48 -5.58
N PRO A 412 -28.24 6.63 -4.95
CA PRO A 412 -27.46 7.86 -5.05
C PRO A 412 -26.90 8.03 -6.47
N LYS A 413 -26.49 9.25 -6.81
CA LYS A 413 -25.66 9.43 -8.01
C LYS A 413 -24.25 8.95 -7.69
N VAL A 414 -23.58 8.37 -8.67
CA VAL A 414 -22.16 7.96 -8.52
C VAL A 414 -21.28 9.14 -8.10
N SER A 415 -21.59 10.35 -8.57
CA SER A 415 -20.93 11.60 -8.17
C SER A 415 -21.02 11.93 -6.67
N ASP A 416 -21.98 11.35 -5.95
CA ASP A 416 -22.17 11.58 -4.52
C ASP A 416 -21.23 10.71 -3.66
N LEU A 417 -20.49 9.79 -4.30
CA LEU A 417 -19.59 8.83 -3.66
C LEU A 417 -18.14 9.23 -3.92
N ASN A 418 -17.40 9.58 -2.86
CA ASN A 418 -15.98 9.91 -2.96
C ASN A 418 -15.15 8.63 -3.15
N SER A 419 -14.90 8.25 -4.40
CA SER A 419 -14.19 7.02 -4.75
C SER A 419 -12.91 7.29 -5.53
N ALA A 420 -11.87 6.56 -5.18
CA ALA A 420 -10.59 6.48 -5.89
C ALA A 420 -10.53 5.36 -6.95
N VAL A 421 -11.65 4.68 -7.20
CA VAL A 421 -11.82 3.65 -8.25
C VAL A 421 -13.22 3.77 -8.87
N PRO A 422 -13.48 3.19 -10.06
CA PRO A 422 -14.81 3.14 -10.62
C PRO A 422 -15.82 2.54 -9.64
N VAL A 423 -16.98 3.21 -9.50
CA VAL A 423 -18.12 2.71 -8.75
C VAL A 423 -19.27 2.47 -9.70
N ARG A 424 -19.83 1.27 -9.66
CA ARG A 424 -21.01 0.90 -10.43
C ARG A 424 -22.15 0.59 -9.49
N ILE A 425 -23.31 1.19 -9.75
CA ILE A 425 -24.54 0.92 -9.00
C ILE A 425 -25.42 0.01 -9.84
N ARG A 426 -25.72 -1.18 -9.34
CA ARG A 426 -26.69 -2.11 -9.94
C ARG A 426 -27.95 -2.07 -9.11
N VAL A 427 -29.01 -1.48 -9.69
CA VAL A 427 -30.32 -1.38 -9.03
C VAL A 427 -31.08 -2.69 -9.24
N GLU A 428 -31.65 -3.22 -8.17
CA GLU A 428 -32.46 -4.44 -8.22
C GLU A 428 -33.95 -4.10 -8.03
N ASP A 429 -34.81 -4.83 -8.73
CA ASP A 429 -36.25 -4.57 -8.74
C ASP A 429 -36.93 -4.98 -7.43
N LEU A 430 -36.38 -5.99 -6.76
CA LEU A 430 -36.92 -6.59 -5.54
C LEU A 430 -35.88 -6.53 -4.43
N ASN A 431 -36.32 -6.15 -3.23
CA ASN A 431 -35.49 -6.21 -2.03
C ASN A 431 -35.31 -7.67 -1.60
N SER A 432 -34.18 -8.28 -1.97
CA SER A 432 -33.83 -9.67 -1.67
C SER A 432 -32.37 -9.77 -1.21
N LEU A 433 -32.07 -10.68 -0.29
CA LEU A 433 -30.68 -10.95 0.08
C LEU A 433 -29.92 -11.74 -1.00
N ASN A 434 -30.63 -12.44 -1.89
CA ASN A 434 -30.03 -13.22 -2.98
C ASN A 434 -29.30 -12.32 -4.01
N ASN A 435 -29.68 -11.04 -4.10
CA ASN A 435 -29.19 -10.10 -5.10
C ASN A 435 -27.67 -9.88 -5.06
N ARG A 436 -27.03 -10.00 -3.89
CA ARG A 436 -25.58 -9.83 -3.75
C ARG A 436 -24.76 -10.87 -4.51
N PHE A 437 -25.37 -12.01 -4.89
CA PHE A 437 -24.70 -13.08 -5.62
C PHE A 437 -25.15 -13.21 -7.08
N LYS A 438 -25.99 -12.30 -7.58
CA LYS A 438 -26.47 -12.33 -8.97
C LYS A 438 -25.31 -12.20 -9.95
N VAL A 439 -25.26 -13.15 -10.89
CA VAL A 439 -24.22 -13.21 -11.94
C VAL A 439 -24.17 -11.88 -12.69
N ASP A 440 -22.97 -11.32 -12.80
CA ASP A 440 -22.75 -10.02 -13.39
C ASP A 440 -21.63 -10.09 -14.45
N PRO A 441 -21.96 -10.04 -15.75
CA PRO A 441 -20.97 -10.15 -16.82
C PRO A 441 -20.02 -8.94 -16.90
N LEU A 442 -20.31 -7.86 -16.16
CA LEU A 442 -19.45 -6.68 -16.09
C LEU A 442 -18.33 -6.84 -15.05
N ILE A 443 -18.43 -7.78 -14.11
CA ILE A 443 -17.32 -8.08 -13.20
C ILE A 443 -16.19 -8.73 -14.01
N LYS A 444 -15.04 -8.04 -14.09
CA LYS A 444 -13.86 -8.50 -14.86
C LYS A 444 -12.80 -9.18 -14.00
N THR A 445 -12.97 -9.17 -12.69
CA THR A 445 -12.05 -9.80 -11.75
C THR A 445 -12.56 -11.19 -11.38
N ARG A 446 -11.62 -12.12 -11.21
CA ARG A 446 -11.93 -13.47 -10.74
C ARG A 446 -12.32 -13.45 -9.26
N ALA A 447 -11.61 -12.66 -8.45
CA ALA A 447 -11.92 -12.48 -7.05
C ALA A 447 -12.97 -11.38 -6.84
N VAL A 448 -13.98 -11.67 -6.03
CA VAL A 448 -14.86 -10.67 -5.44
C VAL A 448 -14.74 -10.74 -3.92
N LEU A 449 -14.55 -9.59 -3.28
CA LEU A 449 -14.78 -9.44 -1.85
C LEU A 449 -16.23 -8.99 -1.67
N GLU A 450 -17.08 -9.86 -1.15
CA GLU A 450 -18.38 -9.45 -0.61
C GLU A 450 -18.15 -8.87 0.78
N LEU A 451 -18.60 -7.64 0.99
CA LEU A 451 -18.46 -6.96 2.27
C LEU A 451 -19.69 -6.09 2.60
N ASP A 452 -20.30 -6.37 3.75
CA ASP A 452 -21.43 -5.62 4.26
C ASP A 452 -21.03 -4.17 4.57
N ASP A 453 -21.94 -3.22 4.29
CA ASP A 453 -21.68 -1.78 4.37
C ASP A 453 -21.61 -1.22 5.82
N ASP A 454 -21.86 -2.04 6.85
CA ASP A 454 -21.55 -1.72 8.25
C ASP A 454 -20.17 -2.17 8.72
N ILE A 455 -19.42 -2.92 7.91
CA ILE A 455 -18.15 -3.51 8.31
C ILE A 455 -16.98 -2.68 7.78
N MET A 456 -16.20 -2.15 8.72
CA MET A 456 -14.99 -1.37 8.45
C MET A 456 -13.78 -2.11 9.01
N MET A 457 -12.81 -2.44 8.14
CA MET A 457 -11.54 -3.07 8.50
C MET A 457 -10.36 -2.41 7.77
N PRO A 458 -9.14 -2.46 8.32
CA PRO A 458 -7.93 -1.95 7.65
C PRO A 458 -7.74 -2.50 6.24
N CYS A 459 -7.13 -1.71 5.35
CA CYS A 459 -6.77 -2.20 4.02
C CYS A 459 -5.78 -3.37 4.10
N ASP A 460 -4.85 -3.38 5.06
CA ASP A 460 -3.93 -4.52 5.25
C ASP A 460 -4.70 -5.84 5.50
N ASP A 461 -5.73 -5.83 6.35
CA ASP A 461 -6.55 -7.01 6.62
C ASP A 461 -7.25 -7.52 5.34
N VAL A 462 -7.75 -6.59 4.52
CA VAL A 462 -8.34 -6.89 3.20
C VAL A 462 -7.29 -7.52 2.27
N GLU A 463 -6.09 -6.96 2.22
CA GLU A 463 -4.99 -7.46 1.39
C GLU A 463 -4.49 -8.84 1.87
N ARG A 464 -4.45 -9.09 3.19
CA ARG A 464 -4.15 -10.41 3.78
C ARG A 464 -5.20 -11.46 3.40
N GLY A 465 -6.48 -11.09 3.47
CA GLY A 465 -7.59 -11.92 2.99
C GLY A 465 -7.48 -12.24 1.50
N PHE A 466 -7.16 -11.23 0.68
CA PHE A 466 -7.00 -11.39 -0.77
C PHE A 466 -5.81 -12.28 -1.11
N MET A 467 -4.68 -12.08 -0.43
CA MET A 467 -3.48 -12.90 -0.57
C MET A 467 -3.79 -14.37 -0.29
N LEU A 468 -4.50 -14.66 0.79
CA LEU A 468 -4.88 -16.03 1.12
C LEU A 468 -5.84 -16.61 0.08
N TRP A 469 -6.83 -15.84 -0.37
CA TRP A 469 -7.71 -16.28 -1.45
C TRP A 469 -6.93 -16.62 -2.74
N ARG A 470 -5.90 -15.85 -3.10
CA ARG A 470 -5.04 -16.15 -4.28
C ARG A 470 -4.27 -17.46 -4.14
N GLN A 471 -4.01 -17.93 -2.92
CA GLN A 471 -3.39 -19.24 -2.67
C GLN A 471 -4.41 -20.38 -2.84
N HIS A 472 -5.69 -20.12 -2.54
CA HIS A 472 -6.78 -21.10 -2.51
C HIS A 472 -8.07 -20.55 -3.11
N PRO A 473 -8.10 -20.26 -4.43
CA PRO A 473 -9.25 -19.61 -5.07
C PRO A 473 -10.52 -20.49 -5.11
N ASP A 474 -10.37 -21.77 -4.81
CA ASP A 474 -11.46 -22.75 -4.65
C ASP A 474 -12.23 -22.61 -3.32
N ARG A 475 -11.79 -21.74 -2.40
CA ARG A 475 -12.37 -21.58 -1.06
C ARG A 475 -13.06 -20.22 -0.87
N ILE A 476 -13.99 -20.18 0.08
CA ILE A 476 -14.49 -18.94 0.69
C ILE A 476 -13.49 -18.51 1.76
N VAL A 477 -12.80 -17.39 1.55
CA VAL A 477 -11.81 -16.88 2.51
C VAL A 477 -12.37 -15.63 3.17
N GLY A 478 -12.51 -15.61 4.50
CA GLY A 478 -13.14 -14.46 5.15
C GLY A 478 -12.87 -14.31 6.64
N PHE A 479 -13.55 -13.33 7.23
CA PHE A 479 -13.17 -12.77 8.54
C PHE A 479 -14.09 -13.17 9.69
N TYR A 480 -15.21 -13.84 9.42
CA TYR A 480 -16.21 -14.21 10.43
C TYR A 480 -16.49 -15.73 10.44
N PRO A 481 -15.75 -16.51 11.24
CA PRO A 481 -15.88 -17.95 11.28
C PRO A 481 -17.09 -18.38 12.10
N ARG A 482 -17.74 -19.45 11.67
CA ARG A 482 -18.81 -20.15 12.35
C ARG A 482 -18.52 -21.64 12.37
N TYR A 483 -19.13 -22.32 13.34
CA TYR A 483 -19.00 -23.76 13.50
C TYR A 483 -20.37 -24.40 13.58
N VAL A 484 -20.63 -25.31 12.65
CA VAL A 484 -21.83 -26.15 12.59
C VAL A 484 -21.45 -27.56 13.01
N ASP A 485 -21.94 -27.98 14.16
CA ASP A 485 -21.83 -29.35 14.64
C ASP A 485 -22.92 -30.20 13.96
N GLY A 486 -22.54 -31.31 13.33
CA GLY A 486 -23.51 -32.17 12.64
C GLY A 486 -24.49 -32.87 13.57
N SER A 487 -24.13 -33.01 14.85
CA SER A 487 -25.01 -33.59 15.86
C SER A 487 -26.05 -32.59 16.37
N ARG A 488 -25.72 -31.30 16.30
CA ARG A 488 -26.49 -30.19 16.87
C ARG A 488 -26.56 -29.11 15.80
N LEU A 489 -27.52 -29.25 14.88
CA LEU A 489 -27.83 -28.31 13.78
C LEU A 489 -28.36 -26.95 14.29
N GLU A 490 -27.71 -26.37 15.29
CA GLU A 490 -28.00 -25.07 15.88
C GLU A 490 -26.93 -24.07 15.47
N TYR A 491 -27.39 -22.90 15.04
CA TYR A 491 -26.49 -21.84 14.61
C TYR A 491 -25.77 -21.22 15.81
N SER A 492 -24.44 -21.18 15.73
CA SER A 492 -23.59 -20.66 16.80
C SER A 492 -22.52 -19.70 16.28
N GLY A 493 -22.31 -18.62 17.02
CA GLY A 493 -21.34 -17.57 16.68
C GLY A 493 -19.87 -17.97 16.92
N GLU A 494 -18.96 -17.03 16.66
CA GLU A 494 -17.51 -17.24 16.76
C GLU A 494 -17.03 -17.68 18.15
N LYS A 495 -17.64 -17.18 19.23
CA LYS A 495 -17.29 -17.61 20.61
C LYS A 495 -17.43 -19.12 20.79
N TYR A 496 -18.45 -19.71 20.19
CA TYR A 496 -18.66 -21.16 20.20
C TYR A 496 -17.65 -21.88 19.30
N ALA A 497 -17.38 -21.35 18.10
CA ALA A 497 -16.34 -21.90 17.21
C ALA A 497 -14.97 -21.95 17.91
N ARG A 498 -14.57 -20.86 18.57
CA ARG A 498 -13.33 -20.79 19.35
C ARG A 498 -13.31 -21.76 20.53
N LYS A 499 -14.41 -21.85 21.29
CA LYS A 499 -14.54 -22.82 22.40
C LYS A 499 -14.35 -24.26 21.93
N ASN A 500 -14.88 -24.60 20.75
CA ASN A 500 -14.77 -25.93 20.15
C ASN A 500 -13.50 -26.12 19.28
N LYS A 501 -12.63 -25.11 19.23
CA LYS A 501 -11.37 -25.11 18.47
C LYS A 501 -11.56 -25.46 17.00
N GLY A 502 -12.64 -25.00 16.38
CA GLY A 502 -12.83 -25.23 14.96
C GLY A 502 -13.92 -24.43 14.29
N TYR A 503 -13.86 -24.39 12.97
CA TYR A 503 -14.82 -23.71 12.10
C TYR A 503 -14.99 -24.50 10.79
N ASN A 504 -16.15 -24.38 10.16
CA ASN A 504 -16.46 -25.01 8.87
C ASN A 504 -17.39 -24.14 8.00
N MET A 505 -17.63 -22.91 8.43
CA MET A 505 -18.45 -21.93 7.73
C MET A 505 -17.84 -20.53 7.91
N ILE A 506 -17.89 -19.71 6.86
CA ILE A 506 -17.45 -18.31 6.87
C ILE A 506 -18.62 -17.45 6.40
N LEU A 507 -18.98 -16.42 7.15
CA LEU A 507 -20.05 -15.52 6.72
C LEU A 507 -19.59 -14.73 5.49
N THR A 508 -20.45 -14.65 4.47
CA THR A 508 -20.10 -13.99 3.20
C THR A 508 -20.01 -12.48 3.33
N GLY A 509 -20.67 -11.91 4.35
CA GLY A 509 -20.67 -10.48 4.74
C GLY A 509 -19.29 -9.84 4.90
N ALA A 510 -18.21 -10.64 4.93
CA ALA A 510 -16.84 -10.20 4.76
C ALA A 510 -16.00 -11.39 4.26
N ALA A 511 -16.11 -11.72 2.96
CA ALA A 511 -15.40 -12.85 2.38
C ALA A 511 -15.05 -12.69 0.89
N PHE A 512 -13.85 -13.15 0.55
CA PHE A 512 -13.38 -13.37 -0.81
C PHE A 512 -13.90 -14.68 -1.38
N MET A 513 -14.40 -14.60 -2.61
CA MET A 513 -14.92 -15.72 -3.39
C MET A 513 -14.53 -15.56 -4.87
N ASP A 514 -14.53 -16.67 -5.59
CA ASP A 514 -14.44 -16.66 -7.06
C ASP A 514 -15.80 -16.26 -7.64
N SER A 515 -15.87 -15.15 -8.36
CA SER A 515 -17.11 -14.58 -8.86
C SER A 515 -17.85 -15.50 -9.83
N GLN A 516 -17.13 -16.23 -10.68
CA GLN A 516 -17.73 -17.16 -11.63
C GLN A 516 -18.24 -18.39 -10.89
N VAL A 517 -17.39 -19.02 -10.08
CA VAL A 517 -17.75 -20.26 -9.39
C VAL A 517 -18.85 -20.02 -8.34
N ALA A 518 -18.71 -19.00 -7.50
CA ALA A 518 -19.66 -18.76 -6.41
C ALA A 518 -21.03 -18.32 -6.94
N PHE A 519 -21.08 -17.38 -7.89
CA PHE A 519 -22.34 -16.78 -8.32
C PHE A 519 -23.11 -17.72 -9.24
N GLU A 520 -22.43 -18.41 -10.16
CA GLU A 520 -23.09 -19.43 -11.00
C GLU A 520 -23.63 -20.58 -10.15
N ARG A 521 -22.87 -21.02 -9.13
CA ARG A 521 -23.35 -22.05 -8.21
C ARG A 521 -24.55 -21.57 -7.40
N TYR A 522 -24.51 -20.34 -6.90
CA TYR A 522 -25.61 -19.76 -6.13
C TYR A 522 -26.88 -19.57 -6.96
N TRP A 523 -26.74 -19.22 -8.24
CA TRP A 523 -27.87 -19.02 -9.17
C TRP A 523 -28.25 -20.24 -10.01
N SER A 524 -27.57 -21.37 -9.81
CA SER A 524 -27.91 -22.64 -10.44
C SER A 524 -29.33 -23.10 -10.10
N GLU A 525 -29.88 -23.99 -10.94
CA GLU A 525 -31.18 -24.62 -10.67
C GLU A 525 -31.15 -25.47 -9.40
N GLN A 526 -30.00 -26.10 -9.08
CA GLN A 526 -29.86 -26.88 -7.83
C GLN A 526 -30.02 -26.00 -6.59
N ALA A 527 -29.58 -24.74 -6.63
CA ALA A 527 -29.64 -23.83 -5.50
C ALA A 527 -31.00 -23.11 -5.35
N LYS A 528 -31.91 -23.23 -6.33
CA LYS A 528 -33.19 -22.50 -6.36
C LYS A 528 -34.06 -22.73 -5.10
N PRO A 529 -34.27 -23.98 -4.62
CA PRO A 529 -35.04 -24.20 -3.39
C PRO A 529 -34.39 -23.53 -2.17
N GLY A 530 -33.05 -23.44 -2.16
CA GLY A 530 -32.32 -22.71 -1.14
C GLY A 530 -32.59 -21.20 -1.19
N ARG A 531 -32.55 -20.60 -2.38
CA ARG A 531 -32.84 -19.16 -2.58
C ARG A 531 -34.27 -18.79 -2.16
N GLU A 532 -35.24 -19.67 -2.39
CA GLU A 532 -36.62 -19.49 -1.94
C GLU A 532 -36.73 -19.45 -0.40
N VAL A 533 -35.95 -20.27 0.31
CA VAL A 533 -35.85 -20.22 1.78
C VAL A 533 -35.20 -18.91 2.23
N VAL A 534 -34.15 -18.45 1.53
CA VAL A 534 -33.49 -17.17 1.82
C VAL A 534 -34.47 -16.01 1.68
N ASP A 535 -35.27 -15.97 0.61
CA ASP A 535 -36.28 -14.93 0.42
C ASP A 535 -37.40 -15.02 1.47
N LYS A 536 -37.86 -16.24 1.79
CA LYS A 536 -38.92 -16.46 2.79
C LYS A 536 -38.52 -15.97 4.18
N TYR A 537 -37.27 -16.18 4.58
CA TYR A 537 -36.78 -15.79 5.90
C TYR A 537 -36.06 -14.45 5.92
N PHE A 538 -35.77 -13.87 4.74
CA PHE A 538 -34.92 -12.69 4.59
C PHE A 538 -33.61 -12.84 5.39
N ASN A 539 -32.97 -14.01 5.26
CA ASN A 539 -31.77 -14.41 6.01
C ASN A 539 -31.06 -15.60 5.33
N CYS A 540 -29.89 -15.99 5.85
CA CYS A 540 -29.22 -17.26 5.55
C CYS A 540 -28.65 -17.42 4.13
N GLU A 541 -28.48 -16.34 3.38
CA GLU A 541 -27.79 -16.32 2.10
C GLU A 541 -26.33 -16.80 2.24
N ASP A 542 -25.68 -16.41 3.33
CA ASP A 542 -24.33 -16.82 3.70
C ASP A 542 -24.26 -18.31 4.03
N VAL A 543 -25.21 -18.81 4.83
CA VAL A 543 -25.32 -20.23 5.18
C VAL A 543 -25.53 -21.06 3.92
N LEU A 544 -26.44 -20.66 3.03
CA LEU A 544 -26.70 -21.34 1.76
C LEU A 544 -25.41 -21.44 0.93
N MET A 545 -24.68 -20.33 0.76
CA MET A 545 -23.43 -20.32 -0.01
C MET A 545 -22.41 -21.34 0.54
N ASN A 546 -22.27 -21.45 1.86
CA ASN A 546 -21.36 -22.40 2.47
C ASN A 546 -21.79 -23.87 2.22
N PHE A 547 -23.09 -24.18 2.27
CA PHE A 547 -23.58 -25.52 1.92
C PHE A 547 -23.33 -25.85 0.46
N LEU A 548 -23.52 -24.90 -0.46
CA LEU A 548 -23.27 -25.11 -1.88
C LEU A 548 -21.79 -25.41 -2.15
N TYR A 549 -20.89 -24.70 -1.48
CA TYR A 549 -19.46 -24.99 -1.54
C TYR A 549 -19.13 -26.38 -0.97
N ALA A 550 -19.64 -26.69 0.22
CA ALA A 550 -19.42 -27.98 0.86
C ALA A 550 -19.96 -29.15 0.04
N ASN A 551 -21.12 -29.00 -0.60
CA ASN A 551 -21.71 -30.04 -1.44
C ASN A 551 -20.88 -30.29 -2.72
N ALA A 552 -20.25 -29.26 -3.27
CA ALA A 552 -19.46 -29.36 -4.50
C ALA A 552 -18.04 -29.92 -4.31
N SER A 553 -17.56 -30.11 -3.07
CA SER A 553 -16.19 -30.55 -2.80
C SER A 553 -16.07 -31.50 -1.61
N SER A 554 -15.16 -32.47 -1.73
CA SER A 554 -14.70 -33.31 -0.61
C SER A 554 -13.56 -32.67 0.20
N SER A 555 -12.95 -31.59 -0.31
CA SER A 555 -11.91 -30.83 0.37
C SER A 555 -12.49 -29.81 1.36
N LYS A 556 -11.61 -29.14 2.10
CA LYS A 556 -12.01 -28.01 2.94
C LYS A 556 -12.32 -26.79 2.07
N THR A 557 -13.48 -26.18 2.29
CA THR A 557 -14.06 -25.19 1.38
C THR A 557 -14.08 -23.76 1.89
N VAL A 558 -13.67 -23.55 3.14
CA VAL A 558 -13.62 -22.24 3.79
C VAL A 558 -12.25 -22.00 4.39
N GLU A 559 -11.87 -20.75 4.61
CA GLU A 559 -10.65 -20.41 5.35
C GLU A 559 -10.80 -19.09 6.10
N TYR A 560 -10.29 -19.06 7.34
CA TYR A 560 -10.40 -17.93 8.23
C TYR A 560 -9.14 -17.05 8.21
N VAL A 561 -9.35 -15.73 8.13
CA VAL A 561 -8.33 -14.71 8.38
C VAL A 561 -8.79 -13.83 9.53
N ARG A 562 -7.93 -13.65 10.53
CA ARG A 562 -8.18 -12.78 11.66
C ARG A 562 -7.88 -11.31 11.31
N PRO A 563 -8.89 -10.42 11.36
CA PRO A 563 -8.62 -9.00 11.24
C PRO A 563 -7.90 -8.48 12.49
N ALA A 564 -7.04 -7.47 12.33
CA ALA A 564 -6.44 -6.74 13.44
C ALA A 564 -7.52 -6.05 14.28
N TRP A 565 -8.47 -5.41 13.59
CA TRP A 565 -9.73 -4.95 14.16
C TRP A 565 -10.79 -4.87 13.06
N ALA A 566 -12.05 -5.03 13.45
CA ALA A 566 -13.19 -4.79 12.58
C ALA A 566 -14.23 -4.00 13.38
N ILE A 567 -14.67 -2.86 12.85
CA ILE A 567 -15.79 -2.10 13.42
C ILE A 567 -17.05 -2.55 12.70
N ASP A 568 -17.96 -3.12 13.48
CA ASP A 568 -19.31 -3.49 13.03
C ASP A 568 -20.30 -2.44 13.56
N THR A 569 -20.81 -1.60 12.65
CA THR A 569 -21.77 -0.55 12.97
C THR A 569 -23.23 -1.01 12.92
N SER A 570 -23.50 -2.29 12.63
CA SER A 570 -24.86 -2.85 12.54
C SER A 570 -25.69 -2.57 13.80
N LYS A 571 -25.05 -2.64 14.97
CA LYS A 571 -25.69 -2.43 16.28
C LYS A 571 -26.03 -0.97 16.59
N LEU A 572 -25.48 -0.02 15.83
CA LEU A 572 -25.76 1.41 15.99
C LEU A 572 -26.88 1.88 15.05
N SER A 573 -27.26 1.07 14.07
CA SER A 573 -28.33 1.36 13.12
C SER A 573 -29.66 0.78 13.59
N SER A 574 -30.74 1.54 13.45
CA SER A 574 -32.11 1.06 13.70
C SER A 574 -32.59 0.04 12.66
N ALA A 575 -31.85 -0.15 11.57
CA ALA A 575 -32.27 -0.91 10.40
C ALA A 575 -31.55 -2.27 10.22
N ALA A 576 -30.75 -2.71 11.19
CA ALA A 576 -30.00 -3.97 11.11
C ALA A 576 -30.88 -5.22 11.32
N ILE A 577 -30.68 -6.24 10.48
CA ILE A 577 -31.44 -7.51 10.48
C ILE A 577 -31.16 -8.33 11.76
N SER A 578 -29.95 -8.26 12.31
CA SER A 578 -29.52 -9.04 13.48
C SER A 578 -29.75 -8.35 14.83
N ARG A 579 -30.61 -7.32 14.88
CA ARG A 579 -30.88 -6.53 16.10
C ARG A 579 -31.35 -7.40 17.27
N ASP A 580 -32.30 -8.30 17.02
CA ASP A 580 -32.65 -9.36 17.98
C ASP A 580 -31.84 -10.62 17.64
N THR A 581 -30.71 -10.77 18.34
CA THR A 581 -29.78 -11.88 18.11
C THR A 581 -30.44 -13.24 18.36
N ASN A 582 -31.39 -13.35 19.30
CA ASN A 582 -32.02 -14.63 19.62
C ASN A 582 -32.97 -15.07 18.51
N VAL A 583 -33.79 -14.15 17.99
CA VAL A 583 -34.67 -14.44 16.85
C VAL A 583 -33.84 -14.75 15.60
N HIS A 584 -32.79 -13.95 15.35
CA HIS A 584 -31.87 -14.16 14.23
C HIS A 584 -31.22 -15.55 14.26
N TYR A 585 -30.75 -16.00 15.43
CA TYR A 585 -30.09 -17.29 15.57
C TYR A 585 -31.08 -18.46 15.44
N LYS A 586 -32.33 -18.29 15.89
CA LYS A 586 -33.40 -19.28 15.69
C LYS A 586 -33.69 -19.48 14.20
N ILE A 587 -33.85 -18.38 13.45
CA ILE A 587 -34.04 -18.45 12.00
C ILE A 587 -32.86 -19.15 11.32
N ARG A 588 -31.63 -18.77 11.66
CA ARG A 588 -30.43 -19.41 11.10
C ARG A 588 -30.30 -20.88 11.44
N SER A 589 -30.74 -21.30 12.62
CA SER A 589 -30.79 -22.73 12.99
C SER A 589 -31.80 -23.51 12.12
N GLU A 590 -32.95 -22.91 11.82
CA GLU A 590 -33.93 -23.51 10.91
C GLU A 590 -33.39 -23.60 9.47
N CYS A 591 -32.64 -22.59 9.01
CA CYS A 591 -31.93 -22.65 7.73
C CYS A 591 -30.90 -23.77 7.69
N LEU A 592 -30.09 -23.96 8.75
CA LEU A 592 -29.13 -25.07 8.83
C LEU A 592 -29.82 -26.42 8.65
N ARG A 593 -30.97 -26.62 9.32
CA ARG A 593 -31.75 -27.85 9.19
C ARG A 593 -32.23 -28.09 7.76
N LYS A 594 -32.88 -27.10 7.16
CA LYS A 594 -33.39 -27.18 5.77
C LYS A 594 -32.28 -27.41 4.76
N PHE A 595 -31.16 -26.69 4.86
CA PHE A 595 -30.06 -26.83 3.92
C PHE A 595 -29.30 -28.13 4.13
N SER A 596 -29.24 -28.67 5.35
CA SER A 596 -28.69 -30.00 5.59
C SER A 596 -29.54 -31.10 4.95
N GLU A 597 -30.87 -30.95 4.93
CA GLU A 597 -31.78 -31.86 4.23
C GLU A 597 -31.62 -31.78 2.71
N MET A 598 -31.41 -30.57 2.16
CA MET A 598 -31.29 -30.34 0.72
C MET A 598 -29.92 -30.68 0.13
N TYR A 599 -28.84 -30.38 0.86
CA TYR A 599 -27.47 -30.37 0.32
C TYR A 599 -26.48 -31.25 1.12
N GLY A 600 -26.97 -32.00 2.11
CA GLY A 600 -26.16 -32.89 2.93
C GLY A 600 -25.39 -32.17 4.05
N SER A 601 -24.44 -32.88 4.68
CA SER A 601 -23.74 -32.39 5.88
C SER A 601 -22.45 -31.61 5.57
N MET A 602 -22.19 -30.53 6.32
CA MET A 602 -20.94 -29.77 6.31
C MET A 602 -19.95 -30.18 7.41
N SER A 603 -20.35 -31.08 8.31
CA SER A 603 -19.68 -31.33 9.59
C SER A 603 -18.31 -32.00 9.44
N GLY A 604 -18.10 -32.76 8.36
CA GLY A 604 -16.82 -33.42 8.07
C GLY A 604 -15.69 -32.48 7.61
N ARG A 605 -15.98 -31.19 7.35
CA ARG A 605 -15.04 -30.25 6.70
C ARG A 605 -14.46 -29.22 7.67
N ARG A 606 -14.15 -29.66 8.89
CA ARG A 606 -13.67 -28.81 9.98
C ARG A 606 -12.21 -28.33 9.74
N TRP A 607 -12.00 -27.05 9.98
CA TRP A 607 -10.69 -26.46 10.26
C TRP A 607 -10.45 -26.30 11.76
N ASN A 608 -9.18 -26.26 12.14
CA ASN A 608 -8.73 -25.81 13.46
C ASN A 608 -8.27 -24.36 13.34
N PHE A 609 -8.37 -23.61 14.43
CA PHE A 609 -7.70 -22.31 14.58
C PHE A 609 -6.20 -22.53 14.83
N ASN A 610 -5.39 -21.48 14.65
CA ASN A 610 -3.95 -21.48 14.94
C ASN A 610 -3.17 -22.58 14.18
N SER A 611 -3.58 -22.86 12.95
CA SER A 611 -2.99 -23.91 12.11
C SER A 611 -1.97 -23.35 11.11
N ARG A 612 -1.97 -22.03 10.89
CA ARG A 612 -1.10 -21.39 9.90
C ARG A 612 0.23 -20.95 10.49
N LYS A 613 1.28 -20.99 9.67
CA LYS A 613 2.64 -20.52 10.03
C LYS A 613 2.77 -18.99 10.08
N ASP A 614 1.88 -18.28 9.38
CA ASP A 614 1.87 -16.81 9.34
C ASP A 614 1.11 -16.17 10.51
N HIS A 615 0.50 -16.98 11.37
CA HIS A 615 -0.29 -16.54 12.52
C HIS A 615 -1.49 -15.65 12.15
N TRP A 616 -1.98 -15.74 10.91
CA TRP A 616 -3.16 -14.97 10.46
C TRP A 616 -4.49 -15.61 10.88
N ASP A 617 -4.50 -16.81 11.46
CA ASP A 617 -5.69 -17.52 11.95
C ASP A 617 -5.76 -17.68 13.48
N VAL A 618 -5.04 -16.81 14.22
CA VAL A 618 -4.87 -16.92 15.69
C VAL A 618 -6.15 -16.70 16.50
#